data_AF-A0A7C4V558-F1
#
_entry.id   AF-A0A7C4V558-F1
#
_cell.length_a   1.000
_cell.length_b   1.000
_cell.length_c   1.000
_cell.angle_alpha   90.00
_cell.angle_beta   90.00
_cell.angle_gamma   90.00
#
_symmetry.space_group_name_H-M   'P 1'
#
loop_
_entity.id
_entity.type
_entity.pdbx_description
1 polymer ?
#
loop_
_entity_poly.entity_id
_entity_poly.type
_entity_poly.pdbx_seq_one_letter_code
_entity_poly.pdbx_strand_id
1 'polypeptide(L)'
;SGVEGDSASSTELYALLSALSGLPIQQGIAVTGSVNQKGEVQAIGGVNEKIEGFFAVCKAMGLNGRQGVIIPASNVKHLMLKDEVVEAVRQGQFHIWAVHTVDEGIEILTGVPAGKRLPDGTFEPGTVHYLVDQRLRQFSEKMREFGKEGAGEEEEEEEQPPAQT
;
A
#
# COMPACT_ATOMS: atom_id res chain seq x y z
N SER A 1 18.87 -2.07 17.54
CA SER A 1 19.05 -2.59 16.17
C SER A 1 17.94 -1.99 15.33
N GLY A 2 18.26 -1.12 14.38
CA GLY A 2 17.26 -0.47 13.52
C GLY A 2 16.85 -1.37 12.35
N VAL A 3 15.72 -1.04 11.74
CA VAL A 3 15.37 -1.54 10.39
C VAL A 3 16.09 -0.61 9.41
N GLU A 4 16.90 -1.18 8.53
CA GLU A 4 17.71 -0.43 7.56
C GLU A 4 17.42 -0.93 6.14
N GLY A 5 17.47 -0.03 5.16
CA GLY A 5 17.18 -0.31 3.74
C GLY A 5 15.79 0.14 3.30
N ASP A 6 15.57 0.13 1.99
CA ASP A 6 14.39 0.65 1.30
C ASP A 6 13.39 -0.45 0.88
N SER A 7 13.70 -1.71 1.20
CA SER A 7 12.95 -2.88 0.70
C SER A 7 11.53 -3.03 1.22
N ALA A 8 11.11 -2.18 2.17
CA ALA A 8 9.76 -2.12 2.73
C ALA A 8 8.94 -0.93 2.19
N SER A 9 9.53 -0.04 1.40
CA SER A 9 8.87 1.20 0.97
C SER A 9 7.62 0.95 0.11
N SER A 10 7.61 -0.09 -0.74
CA SER A 10 6.37 -0.49 -1.44
C SER A 10 5.28 -0.97 -0.47
N THR A 11 5.66 -1.75 0.54
CA THR A 11 4.75 -2.27 1.58
C THR A 11 4.12 -1.13 2.39
N GLU A 12 4.91 -0.13 2.77
CA GLU A 12 4.45 1.09 3.46
C GLU A 12 3.43 1.85 2.60
N LEU A 13 3.73 2.01 1.31
CA LEU A 13 2.82 2.66 0.37
C LEU A 13 1.50 1.90 0.22
N TYR A 14 1.52 0.56 0.14
CA TYR A 14 0.28 -0.23 0.10
C TYR A 14 -0.56 -0.07 1.36
N ALA A 15 0.06 0.01 2.54
CA ALA A 15 -0.65 0.26 3.78
C ALA A 15 -1.32 1.65 3.78
N LEU A 16 -0.64 2.68 3.27
CA LEU A 16 -1.20 4.02 3.13
C LEU A 16 -2.36 4.05 2.13
N LEU A 17 -2.20 3.43 0.96
CA LEU A 17 -3.26 3.35 -0.06
C LEU A 17 -4.49 2.60 0.48
N SER A 18 -4.29 1.51 1.22
CA SER A 18 -5.36 0.77 1.91
C SER A 18 -6.07 1.65 2.94
N ALA A 19 -5.32 2.35 3.80
CA ALA A 19 -5.88 3.22 4.82
C ALA A 19 -6.69 4.39 4.23
N LEU A 20 -6.24 4.95 3.11
CA LEU A 20 -6.91 6.05 2.42
C LEU A 20 -8.13 5.57 1.62
N SER A 21 -8.03 4.44 0.93
CA SER A 21 -9.14 3.88 0.14
C SER A 21 -10.22 3.19 0.98
N GLY A 22 -9.87 2.75 2.19
CA GLY A 22 -10.72 1.89 3.01
C GLY A 22 -10.81 0.44 2.52
N LEU A 23 -10.03 0.07 1.49
CA LEU A 23 -10.00 -1.29 0.97
C LEU A 23 -9.10 -2.19 1.82
N PRO A 24 -9.59 -3.36 2.28
CA PRO A 24 -8.78 -4.30 3.04
C PRO A 24 -7.73 -4.96 2.15
N ILE A 25 -6.54 -5.21 2.71
CA ILE A 25 -5.48 -5.97 2.04
C ILE A 25 -5.47 -7.44 2.51
N GLN A 26 -5.20 -8.35 1.60
CA GLN A 26 -5.11 -9.78 1.87
C GLN A 26 -3.86 -10.12 2.70
N GLN A 27 -4.06 -10.40 3.99
CA GLN A 27 -2.98 -10.70 4.96
C GLN A 27 -2.19 -11.99 4.67
N GLY A 28 -2.72 -12.87 3.81
CA GLY A 28 -2.00 -14.05 3.34
C GLY A 28 -0.90 -13.75 2.33
N ILE A 29 -0.75 -12.48 1.92
CA ILE A 29 0.20 -12.06 0.89
C ILE A 29 1.27 -11.17 1.54
N ALA A 30 2.50 -11.66 1.59
CA ALA A 30 3.64 -10.83 1.98
C ALA A 30 4.12 -9.97 0.80
N VAL A 31 4.82 -8.88 1.13
CA VAL A 31 5.33 -7.93 0.15
C VAL A 31 6.77 -7.59 0.47
N THR A 32 7.63 -7.59 -0.54
CA THR A 32 8.94 -6.94 -0.48
C THR A 32 9.20 -6.19 -1.79
N GLY A 33 9.85 -5.05 -1.70
CA GLY A 33 10.20 -4.24 -2.86
C GLY A 33 10.48 -2.80 -2.47
N SER A 34 11.51 -2.21 -3.06
CA SER A 34 11.68 -0.76 -3.00
C SER A 34 10.76 -0.08 -4.01
N VAL A 35 10.46 1.20 -3.84
CA VAL A 35 9.66 1.98 -4.80
C VAL A 35 10.27 3.36 -5.01
N ASN A 36 10.27 3.81 -6.26
CA ASN A 36 10.68 5.18 -6.59
C ASN A 36 9.47 6.14 -6.73
N GLN A 37 9.74 7.42 -6.94
CA GLN A 37 8.71 8.47 -7.05
C GLN A 37 7.75 8.29 -8.23
N LYS A 38 8.09 7.45 -9.22
CA LYS A 38 7.20 7.12 -10.35
C LYS A 38 6.30 5.92 -10.06
N GLY A 39 6.40 5.32 -8.87
CA GLY A 39 5.67 4.11 -8.52
C GLY A 39 6.26 2.83 -9.10
N GLU A 40 7.50 2.86 -9.61
CA GLU A 40 8.18 1.68 -10.14
C GLU A 40 8.78 0.86 -8.97
N VAL A 41 8.53 -0.45 -8.97
CA VAL A 41 9.02 -1.37 -7.95
C VAL A 41 10.44 -1.82 -8.28
N GLN A 42 11.36 -1.63 -7.35
CA GLN A 42 12.80 -1.79 -7.53
C GLN A 42 13.34 -3.00 -6.80
N ALA A 43 14.46 -3.52 -7.33
CA ALA A 43 15.09 -4.72 -6.83
C ALA A 43 15.53 -4.58 -5.36
N ILE A 44 15.49 -5.69 -4.64
CA ILE A 44 15.90 -5.79 -3.25
C ILE A 44 16.91 -6.91 -3.05
N GLY A 45 17.69 -6.81 -1.97
CA GLY A 45 18.54 -7.90 -1.48
C GLY A 45 17.73 -8.95 -0.71
N GLY A 46 18.22 -10.19 -0.73
CA GLY A 46 17.68 -11.29 0.09
C GLY A 46 16.29 -11.78 -0.35
N VAL A 47 15.97 -11.75 -1.64
CA VAL A 47 14.62 -12.11 -2.14
C VAL A 47 14.26 -13.57 -1.82
N ASN A 48 15.22 -14.49 -1.91
CA ASN A 48 14.98 -15.91 -1.63
C ASN A 48 14.66 -16.13 -0.16
N GLU A 49 15.46 -15.55 0.74
CA GLU A 49 15.31 -15.64 2.19
C GLU A 49 13.97 -15.06 2.65
N LYS A 50 13.52 -13.96 2.03
CA LYS A 50 12.23 -13.34 2.32
C LYS A 50 11.06 -14.21 1.88
N ILE A 51 11.12 -14.79 0.68
CA ILE A 51 10.08 -15.71 0.18
C ILE A 51 10.01 -16.94 1.06
N GLU A 52 11.16 -17.58 1.30
CA GLU A 52 11.24 -18.83 2.08
C GLU A 52 10.85 -18.61 3.54
N GLY A 53 11.21 -17.47 4.13
CA GLY A 53 10.80 -17.09 5.48
C GLY A 53 9.29 -16.99 5.61
N PHE A 54 8.62 -16.31 4.68
CA PHE A 54 7.16 -16.20 4.69
C PHE A 54 6.47 -17.54 4.40
N PHE A 55 7.00 -18.32 3.45
CA PHE A 55 6.53 -19.67 3.17
C PHE A 55 6.58 -20.57 4.40
N ALA A 56 7.69 -20.53 5.16
CA ALA A 56 7.83 -21.33 6.37
C ALA A 56 6.76 -21.00 7.43
N VAL A 57 6.42 -19.70 7.60
CA VAL A 57 5.33 -19.27 8.48
C VAL A 57 3.99 -19.78 7.97
N CYS A 58 3.70 -19.61 6.67
CA CYS A 58 2.45 -20.10 6.06
C CYS A 58 2.30 -21.61 6.21
N LYS A 59 3.37 -22.37 5.99
CA LYS A 59 3.42 -23.82 6.15
C LYS A 59 3.17 -24.23 7.60
N ALA A 60 3.77 -23.55 8.57
CA ALA A 60 3.55 -23.81 10.00
C ALA A 60 2.10 -23.52 10.44
N MET A 61 1.45 -22.53 9.82
CA MET A 61 0.04 -22.18 10.07
C MET A 61 -0.96 -23.01 9.26
N GLY A 62 -0.48 -23.82 8.32
CA GLY A 62 -1.29 -24.53 7.33
C GLY A 62 -1.44 -23.73 6.03
N LEU A 63 -0.99 -24.34 4.92
CA LEU A 63 -1.16 -23.76 3.59
C LEU A 63 -2.63 -23.79 3.18
N ASN A 64 -3.13 -22.66 2.67
CA ASN A 64 -4.53 -22.50 2.28
C ASN A 64 -4.75 -22.26 0.78
N GLY A 65 -3.68 -22.33 -0.04
CA GLY A 65 -3.75 -22.14 -1.49
C GLY A 65 -3.92 -20.70 -1.96
N ARG A 66 -3.95 -19.72 -1.04
CA ARG A 66 -4.08 -18.29 -1.35
C ARG A 66 -2.87 -17.47 -0.91
N GLN A 67 -2.00 -18.06 -0.10
CA GLN A 67 -0.82 -17.38 0.43
C GLN A 67 0.26 -17.19 -0.63
N GLY A 68 1.07 -16.14 -0.49
CA GLY A 68 2.16 -15.91 -1.41
C GLY A 68 2.96 -14.66 -1.13
N VAL A 69 3.85 -14.29 -2.06
CA VAL A 69 4.72 -13.12 -1.92
C VAL A 69 4.70 -12.30 -3.20
N ILE A 70 4.50 -10.99 -3.06
CA ILE A 70 4.75 -10.00 -4.12
C ILE A 70 6.23 -9.60 -4.06
N ILE A 71 6.90 -9.67 -5.21
CA ILE A 71 8.31 -9.32 -5.39
C ILE A 71 8.52 -8.36 -6.58
N PRO A 72 9.65 -7.64 -6.64
CA PRO A 72 10.01 -6.86 -7.82
C PRO A 72 10.22 -7.79 -9.02
N ALA A 73 9.67 -7.44 -10.18
CA ALA A 73 9.90 -8.19 -11.42
C ALA A 73 11.40 -8.30 -11.78
N SER A 74 12.18 -7.28 -11.43
CA SER A 74 13.64 -7.26 -11.59
C SER A 74 14.38 -8.30 -10.73
N ASN A 75 13.74 -8.83 -9.67
CA ASN A 75 14.30 -9.90 -8.85
C ASN A 75 14.05 -11.32 -9.38
N VAL A 76 13.18 -11.51 -10.39
CA VAL A 76 12.83 -12.85 -10.91
C VAL A 76 14.08 -13.63 -11.35
N LYS A 77 15.04 -12.97 -12.00
CA LYS A 77 16.30 -13.58 -12.44
C LYS A 77 17.24 -14.01 -11.30
N HIS A 78 16.93 -13.63 -10.06
CA HIS A 78 17.72 -13.98 -8.86
C HIS A 78 17.07 -15.10 -8.03
N LEU A 79 15.91 -15.62 -8.46
CA LEU A 79 15.20 -16.66 -7.73
C LEU A 79 15.94 -18.00 -7.83
N MET A 80 16.33 -18.52 -6.68
CA MET A 80 16.99 -19.81 -6.46
C MET A 80 16.38 -20.44 -5.20
N LEU A 81 15.06 -20.68 -5.28
CA LEU A 81 14.25 -21.13 -4.15
C LEU A 81 14.44 -22.63 -3.88
N LYS A 82 14.29 -23.04 -2.61
CA LYS A 82 14.21 -24.46 -2.24
C LYS A 82 13.12 -25.20 -3.01
N ASP A 83 13.38 -26.47 -3.32
CA ASP A 83 12.47 -27.35 -4.05
C ASP A 83 11.07 -27.43 -3.42
N GLU A 84 10.97 -27.38 -2.09
CA GLU A 84 9.67 -27.41 -1.40
C GLU A 84 8.77 -26.21 -1.72
N VAL A 85 9.38 -25.03 -1.91
CA VAL A 85 8.64 -23.82 -2.29
C VAL A 85 8.21 -23.93 -3.74
N VAL A 86 9.11 -24.38 -4.62
CA VAL A 86 8.82 -24.61 -6.04
C VAL A 86 7.68 -25.61 -6.21
N GLU A 87 7.68 -26.70 -5.43
CA GLU A 87 6.61 -27.70 -5.48
C GLU A 87 5.28 -27.15 -4.95
N ALA A 88 5.28 -26.40 -3.84
CA ALA A 88 4.07 -25.76 -3.34
C ALA A 88 3.47 -24.77 -4.36
N VAL A 89 4.31 -24.02 -5.08
CA VAL A 89 3.88 -23.15 -6.19
C VAL A 89 3.32 -23.97 -7.35
N ARG A 90 4.01 -25.04 -7.75
CA ARG A 90 3.55 -25.95 -8.83
C ARG A 90 2.19 -26.57 -8.52
N GLN A 91 1.91 -26.86 -7.25
CA GLN A 91 0.65 -27.42 -6.79
C GLN A 91 -0.43 -26.36 -6.50
N GLY A 92 -0.14 -25.07 -6.71
CA GLY A 92 -1.08 -23.97 -6.45
C GLY A 92 -1.35 -23.72 -4.97
N GLN A 93 -0.50 -24.23 -4.08
CA GLN A 93 -0.64 -24.07 -2.63
C GLN A 93 -0.02 -22.76 -2.10
N PHE A 94 0.90 -22.17 -2.87
CA PHE A 94 1.58 -20.92 -2.58
C PHE A 94 1.84 -20.16 -3.89
N HIS A 95 1.98 -18.85 -3.84
CA HIS A 95 2.08 -18.01 -5.04
C HIS A 95 3.24 -17.03 -4.95
N ILE A 96 3.82 -16.67 -6.09
CA ILE A 96 4.84 -15.62 -6.19
C ILE A 96 4.44 -14.71 -7.33
N TRP A 97 4.14 -13.45 -7.01
CA TRP A 97 3.75 -12.44 -8.00
C TRP A 97 4.89 -11.47 -8.23
N ALA A 98 5.31 -11.36 -9.48
CA ALA A 98 6.32 -10.39 -9.91
C ALA A 98 5.63 -9.13 -10.43
N VAL A 99 5.91 -7.98 -9.81
CA VAL A 99 5.30 -6.69 -10.18
C VAL A 99 6.34 -5.66 -10.61
N HIS A 100 5.95 -4.80 -11.55
CA HIS A 100 6.75 -3.68 -12.07
C HIS A 100 6.37 -2.36 -11.40
N THR A 101 5.12 -2.23 -10.98
CA THR A 101 4.56 -0.99 -10.43
C THR A 101 3.75 -1.25 -9.16
N VAL A 102 3.57 -0.20 -8.38
CA VAL A 102 2.69 -0.23 -7.19
C VAL A 102 1.24 -0.53 -7.55
N ASP A 103 0.79 -0.13 -8.73
CA ASP A 103 -0.57 -0.38 -9.20
C ASP A 103 -0.83 -1.87 -9.35
N GLU A 104 0.10 -2.61 -9.96
CA GLU A 104 0.00 -4.08 -10.06
C GLU A 104 -0.05 -4.75 -8.67
N GLY A 105 0.74 -4.25 -7.71
CA GLY A 105 0.77 -4.80 -6.36
C GLY A 105 -0.51 -4.54 -5.56
N ILE A 106 -1.06 -3.32 -5.61
CA ILE A 106 -2.27 -2.98 -4.87
C ILE A 106 -3.50 -3.70 -5.43
N GLU A 107 -3.52 -3.96 -6.74
CA GLU A 107 -4.55 -4.78 -7.39
C GLU A 107 -4.55 -6.22 -6.84
N ILE A 108 -3.38 -6.82 -6.69
CA ILE A 108 -3.25 -8.17 -6.09
C ILE A 108 -3.73 -8.18 -4.64
N LEU A 109 -3.31 -7.17 -3.86
CA LEU A 109 -3.59 -7.11 -2.42
C LEU A 109 -5.07 -6.87 -2.10
N THR A 110 -5.76 -6.09 -2.94
CA THR A 110 -7.16 -5.67 -2.68
C THR A 110 -8.18 -6.40 -3.55
N GLY A 111 -7.77 -6.93 -4.71
CA GLY A 111 -8.67 -7.47 -5.72
C GLY A 111 -9.43 -6.40 -6.52
N VAL A 112 -9.07 -5.12 -6.35
CA VAL A 112 -9.73 -3.97 -7.00
C VAL A 112 -8.72 -3.31 -7.95
N PRO A 113 -9.12 -2.95 -9.19
CA PRO A 113 -8.24 -2.21 -10.11
C PRO A 113 -7.65 -0.96 -9.47
N ALA A 114 -6.39 -0.61 -9.78
CA ALA A 114 -5.77 0.62 -9.28
C ALA A 114 -6.49 1.86 -9.85
N GLY A 115 -6.77 1.81 -11.15
CA GLY A 115 -7.56 2.78 -11.91
C GLY A 115 -6.78 3.99 -12.40
N LYS A 116 -7.06 4.43 -13.61
CA LYS A 116 -6.31 5.49 -14.28
C LYS A 116 -6.91 6.85 -14.01
N ARG A 117 -6.05 7.87 -14.11
CA ARG A 117 -6.49 9.26 -14.11
C ARG A 117 -7.17 9.58 -15.44
N LEU A 118 -8.35 10.17 -15.35
CA LEU A 118 -9.19 10.61 -16.46
C LEU A 118 -8.79 12.02 -16.94
N PRO A 119 -9.17 12.42 -18.18
CA PRO A 119 -8.83 13.74 -18.73
C PRO A 119 -9.37 14.93 -17.92
N ASP A 120 -10.46 14.75 -17.17
CA ASP A 120 -11.04 15.76 -16.28
C ASP A 120 -10.31 15.87 -14.93
N GLY A 121 -9.24 15.09 -14.74
CA GLY A 121 -8.42 15.07 -13.55
C GLY A 121 -8.91 14.16 -12.43
N THR A 122 -10.07 13.51 -12.60
CA THR A 122 -10.59 12.48 -11.68
C THR A 122 -9.97 11.10 -11.98
N PHE A 123 -10.38 10.06 -11.25
CA PHE A 123 -9.95 8.68 -11.50
C PHE A 123 -11.14 7.79 -11.86
N GLU A 124 -10.88 6.69 -12.56
CA GLU A 124 -11.89 5.68 -12.92
C GLU A 124 -12.75 5.29 -11.69
N PRO A 125 -14.09 5.44 -11.73
CA PRO A 125 -14.92 5.16 -10.56
C PRO A 125 -14.81 3.72 -10.05
N GLY A 126 -14.81 3.57 -8.72
CA GLY A 126 -14.77 2.27 -8.05
C GLY A 126 -13.38 1.62 -7.97
N THR A 127 -12.32 2.31 -8.39
CA THR A 127 -10.94 1.84 -8.30
C THR A 127 -10.24 2.35 -7.04
N VAL A 128 -9.05 1.80 -6.74
CA VAL A 128 -8.25 2.22 -5.58
C VAL A 128 -7.98 3.72 -5.61
N HIS A 129 -7.43 4.25 -6.71
CA HIS A 129 -7.04 5.66 -6.81
C HIS A 129 -8.25 6.61 -6.76
N TYR A 130 -9.42 6.18 -7.24
CA TYR A 130 -10.66 6.92 -7.06
C TYR A 130 -11.06 7.04 -5.58
N LEU A 131 -11.03 5.95 -4.83
CA LEU A 131 -11.37 5.97 -3.41
C LEU A 131 -10.38 6.80 -2.59
N VAL A 132 -9.09 6.72 -2.93
CA VAL A 132 -8.05 7.56 -2.32
C VAL A 132 -8.30 9.04 -2.61
N ASP A 133 -8.56 9.41 -3.87
CA ASP A 133 -8.84 10.81 -4.25
C ASP A 133 -10.08 11.36 -3.52
N GLN A 134 -11.15 10.57 -3.43
CA GLN A 134 -12.34 10.94 -2.65
C GLN A 134 -12.00 11.21 -1.18
N ARG A 135 -11.20 10.34 -0.56
CA ARG A 135 -10.80 10.51 0.85
C ARG A 135 -9.95 11.76 1.06
N LEU A 136 -9.00 12.02 0.17
CA LEU A 136 -8.15 13.21 0.23
C LEU A 136 -8.94 14.50 0.04
N ARG A 137 -9.95 14.51 -0.84
CA ARG A 137 -10.88 15.65 -1.00
C ARG A 137 -11.67 15.92 0.28
N GLN A 138 -12.23 14.87 0.90
CA GLN A 138 -12.93 14.99 2.19
C GLN A 138 -12.03 15.57 3.28
N PHE A 139 -10.76 15.16 3.34
CA PHE A 139 -9.80 15.74 4.28
C PHE A 139 -9.53 17.21 3.99
N SER A 140 -9.38 17.58 2.71
CA SER A 140 -9.19 18.98 2.32
C SER A 140 -10.40 19.85 2.68
N GLU A 141 -11.61 19.37 2.47
CA GLU A 141 -12.85 20.07 2.83
C GLU A 141 -12.93 20.31 4.34
N LYS A 142 -12.74 19.26 5.16
CA LYS A 142 -12.75 19.38 6.62
C LYS A 142 -11.67 20.31 7.15
N MET A 143 -10.45 20.24 6.60
CA MET A 143 -9.38 21.16 7.00
C MET A 143 -9.72 22.63 6.70
N ARG A 144 -10.45 22.90 5.61
CA ARG A 144 -10.93 24.25 5.29
C ARG A 144 -12.07 24.70 6.20
N GLU A 145 -12.93 23.79 6.66
CA GLU A 145 -13.98 24.10 7.63
C GLU A 145 -13.36 24.46 9.00
N PHE A 146 -12.45 23.64 9.52
CA PHE A 146 -11.73 23.94 10.77
C PHE A 146 -10.95 25.27 10.72
N GLY A 147 -10.31 25.57 9.58
CA GLY A 147 -9.61 26.84 9.40
C GLY A 147 -10.53 28.07 9.36
N LYS A 148 -11.82 27.90 9.02
CA LYS A 148 -12.82 28.98 9.07
C LYS A 148 -13.42 29.14 10.46
N GLU A 149 -13.64 28.04 11.19
CA GLU A 149 -14.13 28.08 12.57
C GLU A 149 -13.11 28.76 13.51
N GLY A 150 -11.82 28.42 13.38
CA GLY A 150 -10.76 29.08 14.18
C GLY A 150 -10.57 30.56 13.85
N ALA A 151 -10.82 30.98 12.60
CA ALA A 151 -10.78 32.40 12.22
C ALA A 151 -12.01 33.18 12.74
N GLY A 152 -13.16 32.52 12.88
CA GLY A 152 -14.37 33.13 13.46
C GLY A 152 -14.28 33.32 14.98
N GLU A 153 -13.61 32.41 15.69
CA GLU A 153 -13.36 32.54 17.13
C GLU A 153 -12.37 33.67 17.46
N GLU A 154 -11.36 33.91 16.60
CA GLU A 154 -10.42 35.04 16.75
C GLU A 154 -11.09 36.40 16.48
N GLU A 155 -12.04 36.49 15.54
CA GLU A 155 -12.80 37.72 15.28
C GLU A 155 -13.80 38.06 16.42
N GLU A 156 -14.40 37.05 17.08
CA GLU A 156 -15.32 37.26 18.22
C GLU A 156 -14.61 37.70 19.52
N GLU A 157 -13.33 37.35 19.71
CA GLU A 157 -12.52 37.84 20.85
C GLU A 157 -12.05 39.30 20.66
N GLU A 158 -11.82 39.76 19.42
CA GLU A 158 -11.43 41.16 19.16
C GLU A 158 -12.60 42.17 19.23
N GLU A 159 -13.85 41.73 19.06
CA GLU A 159 -15.04 42.61 19.13
C GLU A 159 -15.54 42.89 20.57
N GLN A 160 -14.99 42.25 21.61
CA GLN A 160 -15.39 42.54 22.99
C GLN A 160 -14.73 43.84 23.49
N PRO A 161 -15.50 44.92 23.75
CA PRO A 161 -14.91 46.16 24.24
C PRO A 161 -14.35 45.96 25.66
N PRO A 162 -13.21 46.61 25.99
CA PRO A 162 -12.60 46.45 27.30
C PRO A 162 -13.57 46.91 28.41
N ALA A 163 -13.75 46.05 29.41
CA ALA A 163 -14.57 46.34 30.58
C ALA A 163 -14.09 47.64 31.24
N GLN A 164 -14.97 48.65 31.29
CA GLN A 164 -14.70 49.94 31.91
C GLN A 164 -14.60 49.77 33.44
N THR A 165 -13.44 50.11 34.02
CA THR A 165 -13.19 50.25 35.46
C THR A 165 -13.70 51.57 36.01
#